data_AF-A0A8U0S1M0-F1
#
_entry.id   AF-A0A8U0S1M0-F1
#
_cell.length_a   1.000
_cell.length_b   1.000
_cell.length_c   1.000
_cell.angle_alpha   90.00
_cell.angle_beta   90.00
_cell.angle_gamma   90.00
#
_symmetry.space_group_name_H-M   'P 1'
#
loop_
_entity.id
_entity.type
_entity.pdbx_description
1 polymer ?
#
loop_
_entity_poly.entity_id
_entity_poly.type
_entity_poly.pdbx_seq_one_letter_code
_entity_poly.pdbx_strand_id
1 'polypeptide(L)'
;MEELEEGLLMQPWAWLQLAENSLLAKAYITRQGYALLVSDLQQVWHEQVDTCVVSQRAKELNKRLTAPPAALLCHLDELLCPLLKDTACPSKVSFVCDRVGEALILRVRSELSGLPFYWNFHCIPASPSLVSQHLIRPLMGMSLTLQCQVRELATMLCMKDLEIQDYQESGAVLSRDRLKTEPFEENSFLEQFMVEKRGIVEATVHSGYSLVGLAGSQAPPGKVRELSFSVVYRRWSTYSGTECKTSPCLVTTETAALEILPELLTWLCCTLLLFYGTRLTI
;
A
#
# COMPACT_ATOMS: atom_id res chain seq x y z
N MET A 1 -24.14 1.25 -3.40
CA MET A 1 -23.24 1.86 -2.40
C MET A 1 -22.17 0.84 -2.00
N GLU A 2 -22.54 -0.40 -1.70
CA GLU A 2 -21.61 -1.54 -1.51
C GLU A 2 -20.62 -1.72 -2.68
N GLU A 3 -21.06 -1.59 -3.93
CA GLU A 3 -20.18 -1.67 -5.12
C GLU A 3 -19.00 -0.70 -5.09
N LEU A 4 -19.17 0.49 -4.49
CA LEU A 4 -18.09 1.47 -4.38
C LEU A 4 -17.04 1.03 -3.34
N GLU A 5 -17.46 0.43 -2.23
CA GLU A 5 -16.57 -0.08 -1.20
C GLU A 5 -15.81 -1.32 -1.69
N GLU A 6 -16.49 -2.25 -2.36
CA GLU A 6 -15.86 -3.41 -3.00
C GLU A 6 -14.85 -3.00 -4.07
N GLY A 7 -15.19 -2.02 -4.91
CA GLY A 7 -14.27 -1.46 -5.88
C GLY A 7 -13.06 -0.79 -5.24
N LEU A 8 -13.26 -0.08 -4.11
CA LEU A 8 -12.20 0.57 -3.33
C LEU A 8 -11.26 -0.42 -2.65
N LEU A 9 -11.75 -1.59 -2.22
CA LEU A 9 -10.91 -2.67 -1.69
C LEU A 9 -9.86 -3.13 -2.71
N MET A 10 -10.21 -3.10 -4.00
CA MET A 10 -9.35 -3.54 -5.09
C MET A 10 -8.35 -2.47 -5.55
N GLN A 11 -8.48 -1.23 -5.08
CA GLN A 11 -7.57 -0.15 -5.46
C GLN A 11 -6.28 -0.19 -4.63
N PRO A 12 -5.12 0.02 -5.28
CA PRO A 12 -3.85 0.15 -4.57
C PRO A 12 -3.79 1.46 -3.79
N TRP A 13 -3.01 1.46 -2.71
CA TRP A 13 -2.59 2.68 -2.04
C TRP A 13 -1.51 3.38 -2.86
N ALA A 14 -1.60 4.70 -2.95
CA ALA A 14 -0.64 5.52 -3.67
C ALA A 14 -0.29 6.78 -2.89
N TRP A 15 0.88 7.34 -3.18
CA TRP A 15 1.33 8.57 -2.55
C TRP A 15 0.77 9.79 -3.27
N LEU A 16 0.14 10.66 -2.51
CA LEU A 16 -0.28 11.98 -2.94
C LEU A 16 0.68 13.00 -2.32
N GLN A 17 1.57 13.55 -3.16
CA GLN A 17 2.46 14.62 -2.75
C GLN A 17 1.69 15.94 -2.70
N LEU A 18 1.68 16.57 -1.52
CA LEU A 18 1.13 17.91 -1.30
C LEU A 18 2.28 18.90 -1.10
N ALA A 19 1.97 20.19 -1.03
CA ALA A 19 2.97 21.24 -0.88
C ALA A 19 3.73 21.15 0.46
N GLU A 20 3.05 20.78 1.54
CA GLU A 20 3.60 20.79 2.91
C GLU A 20 3.72 19.40 3.53
N ASN A 21 3.04 18.40 2.96
CA ASN A 21 2.93 17.05 3.49
C ASN A 21 2.73 16.03 2.36
N SER A 22 2.67 14.75 2.70
CA SER A 22 2.21 13.72 1.77
C SER A 22 1.20 12.83 2.45
N LEU A 23 0.26 12.30 1.69
CA LEU A 23 -0.75 11.38 2.17
C LEU A 23 -0.70 10.10 1.36
N LEU A 24 -1.03 8.98 1.98
CA LEU A 24 -1.48 7.80 1.26
C LEU A 24 -2.94 7.99 0.90
N ALA A 25 -3.29 7.73 -0.36
CA ALA A 25 -4.66 7.79 -0.82
C ALA A 25 -4.97 6.62 -1.75
N LYS A 26 -6.25 6.25 -1.79
CA LYS A 26 -6.81 5.41 -2.83
C LYS A 26 -8.26 5.80 -3.08
N ALA A 27 -8.68 5.77 -4.34
CA ALA A 27 -10.01 6.19 -4.74
C ALA A 27 -10.58 5.22 -5.75
N TYR A 28 -11.89 5.01 -5.69
CA TYR A 28 -12.64 4.29 -6.69
C TYR A 28 -13.82 5.15 -7.15
N ILE A 29 -13.81 5.52 -8.42
CA ILE A 29 -14.79 6.43 -9.01
C ILE A 29 -15.61 5.66 -10.06
N THR A 30 -16.92 5.85 -10.02
CA THR A 30 -17.86 5.32 -11.02
C THR A 30 -18.77 6.45 -11.50
N ARG A 31 -19.69 6.14 -12.43
CA ARG A 31 -20.72 7.11 -12.85
C ARG A 31 -21.75 7.43 -11.77
N GLN A 32 -21.85 6.61 -10.73
CA GLN A 32 -22.84 6.75 -9.66
C GLN A 32 -22.30 7.52 -8.43
N GLY A 33 -20.98 7.70 -8.34
CA GLY A 33 -20.34 8.29 -7.18
C GLY A 33 -18.90 7.81 -7.03
N TYR A 34 -18.33 8.07 -5.86
CA TYR A 34 -17.00 7.61 -5.53
C TYR A 34 -16.87 7.22 -4.06
N ALA A 35 -15.85 6.42 -3.78
CA ALA A 35 -15.32 6.21 -2.43
C ALA A 35 -13.82 6.55 -2.43
N LEU A 36 -13.38 7.23 -1.37
CA LEU A 36 -12.03 7.73 -1.20
C LEU A 36 -11.56 7.38 0.21
N LEU A 37 -10.32 6.89 0.31
CA LEU A 37 -9.64 6.66 1.56
C LEU A 37 -8.31 7.40 1.56
N VAL A 38 -8.01 8.09 2.66
CA VAL A 38 -6.81 8.91 2.83
C VAL A 38 -6.18 8.60 4.18
N SER A 39 -4.86 8.56 4.26
CA SER A 39 -4.13 8.36 5.50
C SER A 39 -2.84 9.17 5.52
N ASP A 40 -2.51 9.72 6.66
CA ASP A 40 -1.22 10.34 6.98
C ASP A 40 -0.30 9.37 7.76
N LEU A 41 -0.65 8.08 7.79
CA LEU A 41 -0.06 7.01 8.60
C LEU A 41 -0.32 7.09 10.12
N GLN A 42 -0.99 8.14 10.61
CA GLN A 42 -1.42 8.26 12.01
C GLN A 42 -2.91 8.00 12.14
N GLN A 43 -3.69 8.55 11.22
CA GLN A 43 -5.13 8.43 11.13
C GLN A 43 -5.54 8.06 9.71
N VAL A 44 -6.81 7.67 9.59
CA VAL A 44 -7.40 7.23 8.33
C VAL A 44 -8.73 7.94 8.19
N TRP A 45 -8.94 8.59 7.06
CA TRP A 45 -10.17 9.27 6.72
C TRP A 45 -10.83 8.65 5.50
N HIS A 46 -12.15 8.73 5.47
CA HIS A 46 -12.99 8.15 4.44
C HIS A 46 -14.02 9.18 3.96
N GLU A 47 -14.26 9.20 2.66
CA GLU A 47 -15.42 9.89 2.07
C GLU A 47 -16.07 8.97 1.04
N GLN A 48 -17.40 8.89 1.10
CA GLN A 48 -18.22 8.27 0.07
C GLN A 48 -19.31 9.25 -0.35
N VAL A 49 -19.49 9.42 -1.66
CA VAL A 49 -20.50 10.34 -2.20
C VAL A 49 -21.23 9.72 -3.37
N ASP A 50 -22.48 10.13 -3.55
CA ASP A 50 -23.31 9.80 -4.69
C ASP A 50 -23.43 10.97 -5.68
N THR A 51 -24.13 10.75 -6.79
CA THR A 51 -24.37 11.80 -7.81
C THR A 51 -25.13 13.03 -7.29
N CYS A 52 -25.97 12.89 -6.25
CA CYS A 52 -26.73 14.00 -5.68
C CYS A 52 -25.80 14.96 -4.94
N VAL A 53 -24.97 14.43 -4.05
CA VAL A 53 -23.93 15.19 -3.35
C VAL A 53 -22.95 15.79 -4.36
N VAL A 54 -22.62 15.04 -5.41
CA VAL A 54 -21.70 15.54 -6.44
C VAL A 54 -22.27 16.76 -7.17
N SER A 55 -23.53 16.68 -7.59
CA SER A 55 -24.22 17.78 -8.27
C SER A 55 -24.32 19.02 -7.40
N GLN A 56 -24.70 18.84 -6.13
CA GLN A 56 -24.83 19.95 -5.19
C GLN A 56 -23.47 20.63 -4.94
N ARG A 57 -22.46 19.85 -4.57
CA ARG A 57 -21.12 20.37 -4.25
C ARG A 57 -20.49 21.06 -5.46
N ALA A 58 -20.67 20.49 -6.66
CA ALA A 58 -20.16 21.10 -7.89
C ALA A 58 -20.82 22.46 -8.16
N LYS A 59 -22.12 22.61 -7.95
CA LYS A 59 -22.84 23.89 -8.11
C LYS A 59 -22.37 24.94 -7.09
N GLU A 60 -22.11 24.53 -5.86
CA GLU A 60 -21.63 25.43 -4.81
C GLU A 60 -20.21 25.93 -5.09
N LEU A 61 -19.30 25.03 -5.51
CA LEU A 61 -17.89 25.35 -5.75
C LEU A 61 -17.65 25.99 -7.13
N ASN A 62 -18.42 25.60 -8.14
CA ASN A 62 -18.22 26.00 -9.54
C ASN A 62 -19.50 26.65 -10.08
N LYS A 63 -19.84 27.84 -9.57
CA LYS A 63 -21.11 28.55 -9.88
C LYS A 63 -21.41 28.78 -11.37
N ARG A 64 -20.40 28.72 -12.24
CA ARG A 64 -20.51 28.93 -13.69
C ARG A 64 -20.46 27.63 -14.51
N LEU A 65 -20.23 26.49 -13.86
CA LEU A 65 -20.07 25.21 -14.52
C LEU A 65 -21.41 24.47 -14.55
N THR A 66 -21.90 24.19 -15.75
CA THR A 66 -23.09 23.34 -15.96
C THR A 66 -22.64 22.05 -16.62
N ALA A 67 -22.43 21.01 -15.81
CA ALA A 67 -22.04 19.69 -16.28
C ALA A 67 -22.84 18.60 -15.55
N PRO A 68 -23.18 17.48 -16.22
CA PRO A 68 -23.83 16.36 -15.54
C PRO A 68 -22.87 15.70 -14.53
N PRO A 69 -23.37 15.12 -13.42
CA PRO A 69 -22.52 14.48 -12.40
C PRO A 69 -21.57 13.42 -12.96
N ALA A 70 -22.00 12.65 -13.96
CA ALA A 70 -21.17 11.66 -14.61
C ALA A 70 -19.92 12.27 -15.28
N ALA A 71 -20.04 13.43 -15.93
CA ALA A 71 -18.89 14.11 -16.55
C ALA A 71 -17.94 14.68 -15.50
N LEU A 72 -18.48 15.18 -14.38
CA LEU A 72 -17.69 15.64 -13.25
C LEU A 72 -16.91 14.50 -12.60
N LEU A 73 -17.56 13.35 -12.41
CA LEU A 73 -16.93 12.13 -11.89
C LEU A 73 -15.83 11.62 -12.82
N CYS A 74 -16.07 11.60 -14.13
CA CYS A 74 -15.02 11.28 -15.10
C CYS A 74 -13.82 12.23 -15.00
N HIS A 75 -14.05 13.54 -14.87
CA HIS A 75 -12.98 14.50 -14.67
C HIS A 75 -12.22 14.27 -13.35
N LEU A 76 -12.92 13.99 -12.25
CA LEU A 76 -12.26 13.65 -10.98
C LEU A 76 -11.40 12.38 -11.09
N ASP A 77 -11.86 11.38 -11.85
CA ASP A 77 -11.07 10.17 -12.12
C ASP A 77 -9.82 10.49 -12.95
N GLU A 78 -9.94 11.32 -13.99
CA GLU A 78 -8.81 11.80 -14.78
C GLU A 78 -7.80 12.62 -13.95
N LEU A 79 -8.25 13.33 -12.92
CA LEU A 79 -7.37 14.07 -12.00
C LEU A 79 -6.66 13.14 -11.02
N LEU A 80 -7.36 12.16 -10.44
CA LEU A 80 -6.81 11.29 -9.40
C LEU A 80 -6.01 10.11 -9.98
N CYS A 81 -6.44 9.50 -11.09
CA CYS A 81 -5.79 8.32 -11.66
C CYS A 81 -4.29 8.51 -11.93
N PRO A 82 -3.83 9.61 -12.54
CA PRO A 82 -2.40 9.83 -12.78
C PRO A 82 -1.60 9.95 -11.48
N LEU A 83 -2.18 10.60 -10.47
CA LEU A 83 -1.55 10.82 -9.17
C LEU A 83 -1.45 9.52 -8.37
N LEU A 84 -2.50 8.70 -8.45
CA LEU A 84 -2.54 7.40 -7.79
C LEU A 84 -1.69 6.34 -8.52
N LYS A 85 -1.27 6.58 -9.76
CA LYS A 85 -0.44 5.65 -10.54
C LYS A 85 1.03 6.06 -10.60
N ASP A 86 1.43 7.00 -9.75
CA ASP A 86 2.81 7.51 -9.66
C ASP A 86 3.32 8.06 -11.01
N THR A 87 2.41 8.62 -11.81
CA THR A 87 2.77 9.36 -13.02
C THR A 87 2.88 10.84 -12.66
N ALA A 88 3.86 11.54 -13.25
CA ALA A 88 4.13 12.93 -12.95
C ALA A 88 2.84 13.76 -12.96
N CYS A 89 2.60 14.47 -11.85
CA CYS A 89 1.42 15.32 -11.70
C CYS A 89 1.34 16.29 -12.89
N PRO A 90 0.19 16.39 -13.59
CA PRO A 90 0.01 17.41 -14.59
C PRO A 90 0.22 18.78 -13.93
N SER A 91 1.08 19.63 -14.50
CA SER A 91 1.49 20.94 -13.94
C SER A 91 0.34 21.92 -13.64
N LYS A 92 -0.90 21.56 -13.99
CA LYS A 92 -2.13 22.35 -13.80
C LYS A 92 -2.97 21.92 -12.60
N VAL A 93 -2.60 20.87 -11.88
CA VAL A 93 -3.37 20.37 -10.72
C VAL A 93 -2.63 20.73 -9.42
N SER A 94 -3.34 21.34 -8.49
CA SER A 94 -2.82 21.69 -7.17
C SER A 94 -3.70 21.07 -6.09
N PHE A 95 -3.06 20.47 -5.09
CA PHE A 95 -3.72 19.89 -3.93
C PHE A 95 -3.33 20.64 -2.66
N VAL A 96 -4.31 20.89 -1.82
CA VAL A 96 -4.15 21.49 -0.49
C VAL A 96 -4.94 20.64 0.50
N CYS A 97 -4.37 20.37 1.66
CA CYS A 97 -5.03 19.59 2.71
C CYS A 97 -5.22 20.46 3.95
N ASP A 98 -6.46 20.60 4.39
CA ASP A 98 -6.81 21.27 5.64
C ASP A 98 -7.36 20.24 6.64
N ARG A 99 -7.00 20.38 7.93
CA ARG A 99 -7.66 19.69 9.03
C ARG A 99 -8.67 20.61 9.69
N VAL A 100 -9.90 20.13 9.87
CA VAL A 100 -10.98 20.86 10.53
C VAL A 100 -11.59 19.96 11.60
N GLY A 101 -11.11 20.11 12.84
CA GLY A 101 -11.40 19.15 13.92
C GLY A 101 -10.86 17.77 13.55
N GLU A 102 -11.71 16.75 13.67
CA GLU A 102 -11.40 15.36 13.30
C GLU A 102 -11.52 15.09 11.80
N ALA A 103 -12.09 16.02 11.02
CA ALA A 103 -12.28 15.85 9.58
C ALA A 103 -11.07 16.36 8.78
N LEU A 104 -10.83 15.73 7.65
CA LEU A 104 -9.82 16.13 6.67
C LEU A 104 -10.52 16.65 5.41
N ILE A 105 -10.16 17.85 4.99
CA ILE A 105 -10.64 18.44 3.73
C ILE A 105 -9.49 18.45 2.73
N LEU A 106 -9.58 17.61 1.71
CA LEU A 106 -8.63 17.60 0.60
C LEU A 106 -9.19 18.45 -0.54
N ARG A 107 -8.57 19.59 -0.81
CA ARG A 107 -8.95 20.51 -1.88
C ARG A 107 -8.12 20.24 -3.10
N VAL A 108 -8.78 20.15 -4.25
CA VAL A 108 -8.14 20.10 -5.56
C VAL A 108 -8.60 21.29 -6.39
N ARG A 109 -7.62 21.94 -7.01
CA ARG A 109 -7.84 22.96 -8.02
C ARG A 109 -7.18 22.50 -9.31
N SER A 110 -7.97 22.49 -10.38
CA SER A 110 -7.52 22.11 -11.72
C SER A 110 -8.20 22.97 -12.79
N GLU A 111 -8.04 22.59 -14.05
CA GLU A 111 -8.67 23.22 -15.19
C GLU A 111 -9.53 22.18 -15.91
N LEU A 112 -10.78 22.54 -16.25
CA LEU A 112 -11.68 21.75 -17.07
C LEU A 112 -12.04 22.56 -18.31
N SER A 113 -11.53 22.16 -19.48
CA SER A 113 -11.77 22.82 -20.77
C SER A 113 -11.47 24.34 -20.77
N GLY A 114 -10.33 24.76 -20.21
CA GLY A 114 -9.96 26.18 -20.12
C GLY A 114 -10.53 26.92 -18.91
N LEU A 115 -11.45 26.32 -18.15
CA LEU A 115 -12.10 26.95 -17.00
C LEU A 115 -11.52 26.44 -15.67
N PRO A 116 -11.34 27.31 -14.66
CA PRO A 116 -10.97 26.87 -13.33
C PRO A 116 -12.01 25.91 -12.75
N PHE A 117 -11.54 24.76 -12.28
CA PHE A 117 -12.33 23.73 -11.62
C PHE A 117 -11.87 23.55 -10.18
N TYR A 118 -12.81 23.55 -9.25
CA TYR A 118 -12.56 23.38 -7.83
C TYR A 118 -13.36 22.20 -7.28
N TRP A 119 -12.71 21.39 -6.46
CA TRP A 119 -13.36 20.31 -5.75
C TRP A 119 -12.77 20.14 -4.36
N ASN A 120 -13.63 19.84 -3.38
CA ASN A 120 -13.23 19.55 -2.01
C ASN A 120 -13.75 18.16 -1.64
N PHE A 121 -12.86 17.26 -1.25
CA PHE A 121 -13.20 16.00 -0.60
C PHE A 121 -13.35 16.26 0.90
N HIS A 122 -14.49 15.89 1.48
CA HIS A 122 -14.78 16.08 2.90
C HIS A 122 -14.71 14.71 3.59
N CYS A 123 -13.52 14.35 4.05
CA CYS A 123 -13.25 13.06 4.63
C CYS A 123 -13.46 13.09 6.16
N ILE A 124 -14.21 12.13 6.67
CA ILE A 124 -14.42 11.92 8.11
C ILE A 124 -13.54 10.78 8.61
N PRO A 125 -13.25 10.66 9.91
CA PRO A 125 -12.52 9.51 10.44
C PRO A 125 -13.14 8.19 9.96
N ALA A 126 -12.31 7.32 9.41
CA ALA A 126 -12.74 6.03 8.89
C ALA A 126 -13.17 5.11 10.04
N SER A 127 -14.17 4.26 9.78
CA SER A 127 -14.60 3.28 10.77
C SER A 127 -13.49 2.24 11.04
N PRO A 128 -13.45 1.63 12.25
CA PRO A 128 -12.52 0.55 12.54
C PRO A 128 -12.60 -0.62 11.56
N SER A 129 -13.80 -0.90 11.02
CA SER A 129 -14.00 -1.93 10.00
C SER A 129 -13.26 -1.62 8.70
N LEU A 130 -13.34 -0.38 8.21
CA LEU A 130 -12.62 0.07 7.02
C LEU A 130 -11.11 0.05 7.23
N VAL A 131 -10.63 0.50 8.39
CA VAL A 131 -9.21 0.43 8.74
C VAL A 131 -8.73 -1.03 8.76
N SER A 132 -9.52 -1.93 9.37
CA SER A 132 -9.20 -3.35 9.43
C SER A 132 -9.11 -3.99 8.04
N GLN A 133 -10.07 -3.71 7.17
CA GLN A 133 -10.15 -4.30 5.83
C GLN A 133 -9.12 -3.74 4.86
N HIS A 134 -8.81 -2.44 4.94
CA HIS A 134 -7.94 -1.77 3.95
C HIS A 134 -6.47 -1.66 4.37
N LEU A 135 -6.17 -1.81 5.66
CA LEU A 135 -4.80 -1.73 6.18
C LEU A 135 -4.44 -2.99 6.98
N ILE A 136 -5.09 -3.23 8.12
CA ILE A 136 -4.59 -4.21 9.10
C ILE A 136 -4.55 -5.63 8.51
N ARG A 137 -5.68 -6.15 7.99
CA ARG A 137 -5.74 -7.51 7.44
C ARG A 137 -4.82 -7.72 6.24
N PRO A 138 -4.82 -6.83 5.21
CA PRO A 138 -3.91 -7.00 4.09
C PRO A 138 -2.43 -6.95 4.50
N LEU A 139 -2.06 -6.05 5.40
CA LEU A 139 -0.68 -5.90 5.85
C LEU A 139 -0.22 -7.12 6.67
N MET A 140 -1.06 -7.66 7.56
CA MET A 140 -0.78 -8.93 8.23
C MET A 140 -0.62 -10.08 7.23
N GLY A 141 -1.51 -10.18 6.24
CA GLY A 141 -1.45 -11.19 5.19
C GLY A 141 -0.17 -11.09 4.35
N MET A 142 0.25 -9.87 4.00
CA MET A 142 1.52 -9.61 3.33
C MET A 142 2.69 -10.06 4.20
N SER A 143 2.72 -9.69 5.48
CA SER A 143 3.81 -10.06 6.39
C SER A 143 4.00 -11.57 6.48
N LEU A 144 2.90 -12.32 6.62
CA LEU A 144 2.92 -13.79 6.62
C LEU A 144 3.41 -14.36 5.28
N THR A 145 2.95 -13.79 4.16
CA THR A 145 3.38 -14.24 2.82
C THR A 145 4.88 -14.03 2.61
N LEU A 146 5.39 -12.86 2.98
CA LEU A 146 6.82 -12.55 2.91
C LEU A 146 7.62 -13.47 3.82
N GLN A 147 7.14 -13.73 5.04
CA GLN A 147 7.80 -14.66 5.96
C GLN A 147 7.90 -16.08 5.36
N CYS A 148 6.83 -16.58 4.73
CA CYS A 148 6.87 -17.86 4.02
C CYS A 148 7.91 -17.86 2.90
N GLN A 149 7.97 -16.80 2.11
CA GLN A 149 8.94 -16.69 1.03
C GLN A 149 10.39 -16.65 1.53
N VAL A 150 10.66 -16.00 2.68
CA VAL A 150 11.99 -16.05 3.32
C VAL A 150 12.38 -17.48 3.65
N ARG A 151 11.46 -18.28 4.23
CA ARG A 151 11.72 -19.68 4.57
C ARG A 151 11.92 -20.56 3.33
N GLU A 152 11.13 -20.34 2.27
CA GLU A 152 11.29 -21.05 1.00
C GLU A 152 12.65 -20.76 0.37
N LEU A 153 13.07 -19.50 0.37
CA LEU A 153 14.39 -19.08 -0.13
C LEU A 153 15.52 -19.68 0.71
N ALA A 154 15.42 -19.65 2.04
CA ALA A 154 16.39 -20.28 2.94
C ALA A 154 16.54 -21.78 2.65
N THR A 155 15.41 -22.48 2.46
CA THR A 155 15.42 -23.91 2.11
C THR A 155 16.11 -24.14 0.77
N MET A 156 15.83 -23.32 -0.25
CA MET A 156 16.49 -23.42 -1.55
C MET A 156 18.00 -23.16 -1.46
N LEU A 157 18.45 -22.24 -0.60
CA LEU A 157 19.87 -21.98 -0.38
C LEU A 157 20.55 -23.19 0.27
N CYS A 158 19.97 -23.78 1.31
CA CYS A 158 20.51 -25.00 1.92
C CYS A 158 20.60 -26.16 0.93
N MET A 159 19.60 -26.34 0.06
CA MET A 159 19.66 -27.36 -1.00
C MET A 159 20.80 -27.10 -1.99
N LYS A 160 21.08 -25.83 -2.30
CA LYS A 160 22.19 -25.46 -3.18
C LYS A 160 23.55 -25.69 -2.53
N ASP A 161 23.67 -25.47 -1.23
CA ASP A 161 24.92 -25.78 -0.51
C ASP A 161 25.21 -27.28 -0.47
N LEU A 162 24.18 -28.13 -0.31
CA LEU A 162 24.33 -29.59 -0.42
C LEU A 162 24.80 -30.01 -1.83
N GLU A 163 24.26 -29.40 -2.87
CA GLU A 163 24.68 -29.64 -4.26
C GLU A 163 26.15 -29.21 -4.48
N ILE A 164 26.55 -28.05 -3.94
CA ILE A 164 27.94 -27.58 -4.01
C ILE A 164 28.88 -28.52 -3.24
N GLN A 165 28.45 -29.02 -2.08
CA GLN A 165 29.22 -29.98 -1.29
C GLN A 165 29.43 -31.29 -2.04
N ASP A 166 28.39 -31.85 -2.69
CA ASP A 166 28.47 -33.07 -3.49
C ASP A 166 29.48 -32.93 -4.65
N TYR A 167 29.51 -31.77 -5.32
CA TYR A 167 30.53 -31.47 -6.34
C TYR A 167 31.95 -31.50 -5.77
N GLN A 168 32.16 -30.91 -4.59
CA GLN A 168 33.47 -30.88 -3.94
C GLN A 168 33.93 -32.29 -3.52
N GLU A 169 33.01 -33.08 -2.94
CA GLU A 169 33.26 -34.47 -2.53
C GLU A 169 33.55 -35.38 -3.74
N SER A 170 32.92 -35.09 -4.89
CA SER A 170 33.18 -35.75 -6.17
C SER A 170 34.49 -35.33 -6.85
N GLY A 171 35.26 -34.40 -6.25
CA GLY A 171 36.55 -33.95 -6.76
C GLY A 171 36.47 -32.83 -7.80
N ALA A 172 35.32 -32.18 -7.98
CA ALA A 172 35.20 -31.02 -8.85
C ALA A 172 35.97 -29.83 -8.25
N VAL A 173 36.73 -29.13 -9.10
CA VAL A 173 37.50 -27.95 -8.70
C VAL A 173 36.93 -26.71 -9.38
N LEU A 174 36.74 -25.64 -8.61
CA LEU A 174 36.32 -24.35 -9.12
C LEU A 174 37.37 -23.77 -10.07
N SER A 175 36.95 -23.31 -11.24
CA SER A 175 37.84 -22.60 -12.17
C SER A 175 38.14 -21.16 -11.75
N ARG A 176 37.31 -20.59 -10.86
CA ARG A 176 37.41 -19.20 -10.39
C ARG A 176 37.08 -19.15 -8.90
N ASP A 177 38.09 -19.01 -8.05
CA ASP A 177 37.94 -19.04 -6.59
C ASP A 177 37.00 -17.97 -6.04
N ARG A 178 36.94 -16.79 -6.68
CA ARG A 178 36.04 -15.69 -6.30
C ARG A 178 34.54 -16.02 -6.41
N LEU A 179 34.16 -17.13 -7.04
CA LEU A 179 32.78 -17.59 -7.13
C LEU A 179 32.37 -18.48 -5.95
N LYS A 180 33.33 -18.87 -5.10
CA LYS A 180 33.03 -19.63 -3.89
C LYS A 180 32.21 -18.76 -2.94
N THR A 181 31.08 -19.28 -2.50
CA THR A 181 30.23 -18.69 -1.47
C THR A 181 30.46 -19.41 -0.15
N GLU A 182 30.28 -18.71 0.96
CA GLU A 182 30.17 -19.34 2.27
C GLU A 182 28.83 -20.10 2.36
N PRO A 183 28.77 -21.25 3.06
CA PRO A 183 27.53 -21.96 3.28
C PRO A 183 26.49 -21.06 3.96
N PHE A 184 25.25 -21.12 3.49
CA PHE A 184 24.16 -20.34 4.04
C PHE A 184 23.77 -20.85 5.44
N GLU A 185 23.67 -19.94 6.40
CA GLU A 185 23.19 -20.22 7.75
C GLU A 185 22.16 -19.16 8.14
N GLU A 186 20.93 -19.59 8.42
CA GLU A 186 19.77 -18.71 8.55
C GLU A 186 19.88 -17.78 9.77
N ASN A 187 20.37 -18.26 10.91
CA ASN A 187 20.41 -17.46 12.14
C ASN A 187 21.43 -16.33 12.03
N SER A 188 22.63 -16.63 11.54
CA SER A 188 23.70 -15.68 11.25
C SER A 188 23.24 -14.64 10.23
N PHE A 189 22.54 -15.06 9.17
CA PHE A 189 21.96 -14.14 8.20
C PHE A 189 20.95 -13.19 8.85
N LEU A 190 20.02 -13.70 9.68
CA LEU A 190 19.03 -12.88 10.35
C LEU A 190 19.67 -11.92 11.37
N GLU A 191 20.65 -12.38 12.13
CA GLU A 191 21.40 -11.54 13.08
C GLU A 191 22.13 -10.41 12.36
N GLN A 192 22.88 -10.73 11.30
CA GLN A 192 23.58 -9.74 10.48
C GLN A 192 22.60 -8.78 9.82
N PHE A 193 21.50 -9.29 9.27
CA PHE A 193 20.47 -8.46 8.65
C PHE A 193 19.89 -7.45 9.65
N MET A 194 19.57 -7.88 10.88
CA MET A 194 19.02 -7.02 11.93
C MET A 194 20.03 -5.99 12.45
N VAL A 195 21.33 -6.28 12.39
CA VAL A 195 22.40 -5.36 12.81
C VAL A 195 22.75 -4.35 11.71
N GLU A 196 22.96 -4.83 10.47
CA GLU A 196 23.42 -4.00 9.36
C GLU A 196 22.31 -3.15 8.75
N LYS A 197 21.08 -3.66 8.71
CA LYS A 197 19.93 -2.96 8.09
C LYS A 197 19.11 -2.17 9.10
N ARG A 198 19.51 -2.13 10.38
CA ARG A 198 18.91 -1.31 11.44
C ARG A 198 18.80 0.17 11.06
N GLY A 199 19.85 0.72 10.43
CA GLY A 199 19.85 2.10 9.93
C GLY A 199 18.83 2.36 8.81
N ILE A 200 18.46 1.33 8.04
CA ILE A 200 17.40 1.44 7.03
C ILE A 200 16.02 1.42 7.70
N VAL A 201 15.84 0.63 8.76
CA VAL A 201 14.60 0.64 9.57
C VAL A 201 14.39 2.03 10.19
N GLU A 202 15.40 2.59 10.84
CA GLU A 202 15.32 3.91 11.48
C GLU A 202 15.14 5.03 10.45
N ALA A 203 15.83 4.99 9.30
CA ALA A 203 15.63 5.96 8.23
C ALA A 203 14.24 5.85 7.57
N THR A 204 13.67 4.64 7.44
CA THR A 204 12.33 4.43 6.87
C THR A 204 11.24 4.94 7.82
N VAL A 205 11.42 4.77 9.12
CA VAL A 205 10.49 5.25 10.16
C VAL A 205 10.61 6.77 10.37
N HIS A 206 11.83 7.33 10.35
CA HIS A 206 12.04 8.77 10.52
C HIS A 206 11.79 9.61 9.26
N SER A 207 11.99 9.05 8.07
CA SER A 207 11.81 9.78 6.81
C SER A 207 10.36 9.87 6.37
N GLY A 208 9.39 9.22 7.03
CA GLY A 208 7.95 9.35 6.74
C GLY A 208 7.48 8.95 5.33
N TYR A 209 8.38 8.63 4.41
CA TYR A 209 8.09 8.65 2.98
C TYR A 209 8.84 7.51 2.28
N SER A 210 8.13 6.83 1.36
CA SER A 210 8.71 6.17 0.18
C SER A 210 9.04 4.66 0.20
N LEU A 211 8.43 3.81 1.02
CA LEU A 211 8.55 2.34 0.83
C LEU A 211 7.24 1.60 0.53
N VAL A 212 6.10 2.03 1.06
CA VAL A 212 4.83 1.31 0.80
C VAL A 212 4.36 1.47 -0.67
N GLY A 213 4.74 2.56 -1.33
CA GLY A 213 4.31 2.85 -2.73
C GLY A 213 5.28 2.39 -3.81
N LEU A 214 6.58 2.55 -3.59
CA LEU A 214 7.62 2.18 -4.58
C LEU A 214 7.82 0.67 -4.66
N ALA A 215 7.72 -0.02 -3.53
CA ALA A 215 8.07 -1.43 -3.45
C ALA A 215 6.97 -2.33 -4.05
N GLY A 216 5.68 -1.98 -3.86
CA GLY A 216 4.55 -2.69 -4.46
C GLY A 216 4.42 -2.53 -5.98
N SER A 217 5.09 -1.54 -6.57
CA SER A 217 4.90 -1.13 -7.97
C SER A 217 6.11 -1.39 -8.88
N GLN A 218 7.33 -1.54 -8.34
CA GLN A 218 8.57 -1.70 -9.13
C GLN A 218 9.26 -3.06 -8.98
N ALA A 219 8.59 -4.15 -9.35
CA ALA A 219 9.32 -5.36 -9.71
C ALA A 219 8.97 -5.78 -11.16
N PRO A 220 9.88 -6.51 -11.84
CA PRO A 220 9.87 -6.64 -13.28
C PRO A 220 8.54 -7.18 -13.82
N PRO A 221 8.12 -6.79 -15.04
CA PRO A 221 6.75 -6.93 -15.56
C PRO A 221 6.21 -8.37 -15.68
N GLY A 222 6.97 -9.39 -15.26
CA GLY A 222 6.57 -10.80 -15.24
C GLY A 222 6.40 -11.45 -13.86
N LYS A 223 6.77 -10.84 -12.73
CA LYS A 223 6.74 -11.51 -11.39
C LYS A 223 6.00 -10.79 -10.25
N VAL A 224 5.53 -9.55 -10.45
CA VAL A 224 4.78 -8.76 -9.41
C VAL A 224 3.27 -8.79 -9.61
N ARG A 225 2.78 -9.62 -10.54
CA ARG A 225 1.34 -9.78 -10.70
C ARG A 225 0.67 -10.38 -9.45
N GLU A 226 1.42 -10.77 -8.40
CA GLU A 226 0.88 -11.40 -7.20
C GLU A 226 0.87 -10.55 -5.92
N LEU A 227 1.55 -9.40 -5.85
CA LEU A 227 1.68 -8.59 -4.62
C LEU A 227 0.84 -7.30 -4.64
N SER A 228 -0.15 -7.20 -5.53
CA SER A 228 -1.18 -6.17 -5.39
C SER A 228 -2.05 -6.53 -4.17
N PHE A 229 -2.41 -5.55 -3.33
CA PHE A 229 -3.39 -5.73 -2.24
C PHE A 229 -4.64 -6.47 -2.71
N SER A 230 -5.04 -6.26 -3.97
CA SER A 230 -6.13 -6.96 -4.66
C SER A 230 -5.94 -8.48 -4.83
N VAL A 231 -4.71 -8.97 -4.99
CA VAL A 231 -4.39 -10.40 -5.16
C VAL A 231 -4.24 -11.10 -3.82
N VAL A 232 -3.62 -10.44 -2.83
CA VAL A 232 -3.57 -10.93 -1.44
C VAL A 232 -4.98 -11.03 -0.87
N TYR A 233 -5.84 -10.02 -1.11
CA TYR A 233 -7.24 -10.07 -0.68
C TYR A 233 -8.02 -11.22 -1.34
N ARG A 234 -7.89 -11.43 -2.66
CA ARG A 234 -8.52 -12.58 -3.35
C ARG A 234 -8.02 -13.93 -2.82
N ARG A 235 -6.72 -14.05 -2.53
CA ARG A 235 -6.10 -15.28 -1.99
C ARG A 235 -6.52 -15.52 -0.53
N TRP A 236 -6.70 -14.47 0.28
CA TRP A 236 -7.19 -14.62 1.65
C TRP A 236 -8.69 -14.93 1.70
N SER A 237 -9.50 -14.33 0.82
CA SER A 237 -10.93 -14.66 0.70
C SER A 237 -11.15 -16.12 0.28
N THR A 238 -10.33 -16.69 -0.60
CA THR A 238 -10.39 -18.11 -0.94
C THR A 238 -9.95 -19.02 0.21
N TYR A 239 -8.98 -18.60 1.04
CA TYR A 239 -8.59 -19.34 2.25
C TYR A 239 -9.62 -19.27 3.39
N SER A 240 -10.39 -18.18 3.49
CA SER A 240 -11.49 -18.05 4.47
C SER A 240 -12.72 -18.92 4.16
N GLY A 241 -12.76 -19.57 2.99
CA GLY A 241 -13.80 -20.53 2.59
C GLY A 241 -13.57 -21.97 3.06
N THR A 242 -12.40 -22.30 3.61
CA THR A 242 -12.14 -23.62 4.20
C THR A 242 -12.08 -23.50 5.72
N GLU A 243 -13.13 -23.99 6.39
CA GLU A 243 -13.21 -24.12 7.85
C GLU A 243 -11.94 -24.78 8.43
N CYS A 244 -11.03 -23.98 8.98
CA CYS A 244 -10.05 -24.47 9.95
C CYS A 244 -10.75 -24.56 11.32
N LYS A 245 -11.42 -25.70 11.54
CA LYS A 245 -11.83 -26.15 12.86
C LYS A 245 -10.60 -26.65 13.62
N THR A 246 -9.91 -25.75 14.32
CA THR A 246 -9.17 -26.08 15.56
C THR A 246 -8.77 -24.81 16.32
N SER A 247 -9.55 -24.58 17.38
CA SER A 247 -9.16 -23.97 18.66
C SER A 247 -9.16 -22.44 18.82
N PRO A 248 -9.68 -21.94 19.96
CA PRO A 248 -10.11 -20.56 20.12
C PRO A 248 -9.13 -19.74 20.96
N CYS A 249 -8.92 -18.47 20.63
CA CYS A 249 -8.74 -17.37 21.57
C CYS A 249 -8.63 -16.06 20.79
N LEU A 250 -9.11 -14.98 21.40
CA LEU A 250 -9.15 -13.58 20.92
C LEU A 250 -10.43 -13.19 20.15
N VAL A 251 -11.52 -13.14 20.90
CA VAL A 251 -12.57 -12.13 20.67
C VAL A 251 -12.42 -11.06 21.75
N THR A 252 -12.75 -9.84 21.36
CA THR A 252 -13.03 -8.64 22.18
C THR A 252 -11.84 -7.71 22.48
N THR A 253 -11.63 -6.72 21.61
CA THR A 253 -11.94 -5.30 21.91
C THR A 253 -11.65 -4.45 20.67
N GLU A 254 -12.69 -3.93 20.02
CA GLU A 254 -12.62 -3.10 18.80
C GLU A 254 -12.01 -1.70 19.03
N THR A 255 -11.66 -1.37 20.27
CA THR A 255 -10.97 -0.14 20.67
C THR A 255 -9.45 -0.23 20.63
N ALA A 256 -8.86 -1.44 20.55
CA ALA A 256 -7.40 -1.62 20.52
C ALA A 256 -6.78 -1.44 19.11
N ALA A 257 -7.59 -1.42 18.04
CA ALA A 257 -7.09 -1.42 16.67
C ALA A 257 -6.38 -0.12 16.24
N LEU A 258 -6.67 1.00 16.91
CA LEU A 258 -6.05 2.31 16.63
C LEU A 258 -4.70 2.49 17.36
N GLU A 259 -4.48 1.82 18.50
CA GLU A 259 -3.23 1.92 19.26
C GLU A 259 -2.11 1.01 18.71
N ILE A 260 -2.45 -0.04 17.95
CA ILE A 260 -1.48 -1.01 17.42
C ILE A 260 -0.95 -0.58 16.04
N LEU A 261 -1.52 0.44 15.40
CA LEU A 261 -1.09 0.89 14.06
C LEU A 261 0.42 1.20 13.98
N PRO A 262 1.03 1.91 14.95
CA PRO A 262 2.47 2.18 14.95
C PRO A 262 3.31 0.91 15.12
N GLU A 263 2.90 -0.02 15.98
CA GLU A 263 3.61 -1.27 16.22
C GLU A 263 3.51 -2.24 15.03
N LEU A 264 2.33 -2.32 14.40
CA LEU A 264 2.11 -3.04 13.14
C LEU A 264 2.93 -2.44 12.01
N LEU A 265 2.95 -1.11 11.86
CA LEU A 265 3.79 -0.41 10.88
C LEU A 265 5.28 -0.68 11.11
N THR A 266 5.71 -0.78 12.37
CA THR A 266 7.09 -1.14 12.72
C THR A 266 7.40 -2.59 12.32
N TRP A 267 6.50 -3.53 12.63
CA TRP A 267 6.60 -4.93 12.23
C TRP A 267 6.59 -5.12 10.71
N LEU A 268 5.76 -4.36 10.01
CA LEU A 268 5.68 -4.33 8.56
C LEU A 268 6.92 -3.74 7.93
N CYS A 269 7.49 -2.67 8.49
CA CYS A 269 8.76 -2.13 8.03
C CYS A 269 9.88 -3.16 8.19
N CYS A 270 9.95 -3.87 9.32
CA CYS A 270 10.91 -4.96 9.52
C CYS A 270 10.73 -6.09 8.50
N THR A 271 9.49 -6.47 8.20
CA THR A 271 9.17 -7.57 7.28
C THR A 271 9.37 -7.19 5.80
N LEU A 272 9.06 -5.94 5.43
CA LEU A 272 9.32 -5.40 4.09
C LEU A 272 10.82 -5.20 3.85
N LEU A 273 11.59 -4.82 4.87
CA LEU A 273 13.05 -4.64 4.73
C LEU A 273 13.77 -5.97 4.49
N LEU A 274 13.35 -7.06 5.14
CA LEU A 274 13.83 -8.43 4.83
C LEU A 274 13.69 -8.75 3.33
N PHE A 275 12.72 -8.14 2.65
CA PHE A 275 12.45 -8.35 1.23
C PHE A 275 13.17 -7.37 0.29
N TYR A 276 13.18 -6.08 0.61
CA TYR A 276 13.72 -5.04 -0.29
C TYR A 276 15.20 -4.72 -0.06
N GLY A 277 15.82 -5.25 1.00
CA GLY A 277 17.26 -5.13 1.27
C GLY A 277 18.17 -5.79 0.22
N THR A 278 17.62 -6.52 -0.76
CA THR A 278 18.36 -7.22 -1.82
C THR A 278 18.41 -6.48 -3.17
N ARG A 279 17.95 -5.23 -3.28
CA ARG A 279 18.00 -4.44 -4.53
C ARG A 279 18.82 -3.14 -4.48
N LEU A 280 19.85 -3.08 -3.65
CA LEU A 280 20.85 -2.00 -3.71
C LEU A 280 22.28 -2.55 -3.63
N THR A 281 22.62 -3.44 -4.55
CA THR A 281 24.01 -3.67 -5.00
C THR A 281 23.98 -4.49 -6.29
N ILE A 282 23.85 -3.80 -7.43
CA ILE A 282 24.73 -3.94 -8.60
C ILE A 282 24.92 -2.53 -9.16
#